data_AF-A0A4R5DH65-F1
#
_entry.id   AF-A0A4R5DH65-F1
#
_cell.length_a   1.000
_cell.length_b   1.000
_cell.length_c   1.000
_cell.angle_alpha   90.00
_cell.angle_beta   90.00
_cell.angle_gamma   90.00
#
_symmetry.space_group_name_H-M   'P 1'
#
loop_
_entity.id
_entity.type
_entity.pdbx_description
1 polymer ?
#
loop_
_entity_poly.entity_id
_entity_poly.type
_entity_poly.pdbx_seq_one_letter_code
_entity_poly.pdbx_strand_id
1 'polypeptide(L)'
;MKKYPALVFILIFSINTVFGQNDNNSYTKAEKEINTIYQKILREYSSDKAFIKNLKATQRIWIQFRDAEVKARYPNQTSGYYGSVYPECVSNLKTQLTNERIKTLKVWLVGIEEGDVCAGSVKRKN
;
A
#
# COMPACT_ATOMS: atom_id res chain seq x y z
N MET A 1 11.77 -18.21 -46.80
CA MET A 1 11.36 -16.80 -47.05
C MET A 1 9.89 -16.75 -47.44
N LYS A 2 9.01 -16.32 -46.53
CA LYS A 2 7.70 -15.74 -46.85
C LYS A 2 7.50 -14.57 -45.90
N LYS A 3 7.53 -13.37 -46.48
CA LYS A 3 7.33 -12.08 -45.82
C LYS A 3 5.82 -11.85 -45.69
N TYR A 4 5.33 -11.49 -44.52
CA TYR A 4 4.04 -10.83 -44.36
C TYR A 4 4.21 -9.56 -43.51
N PRO A 5 3.51 -8.47 -43.85
CA PRO A 5 3.90 -7.10 -43.54
C PRO A 5 3.34 -6.61 -42.21
N ALA A 6 3.92 -5.52 -41.70
CA ALA A 6 3.45 -4.80 -40.53
C ALA A 6 1.97 -4.40 -40.68
N LEU A 7 1.12 -4.96 -39.82
CA LEU A 7 -0.23 -4.47 -39.57
C LEU A 7 -0.50 -4.59 -38.07
N VAL A 8 -0.32 -3.45 -37.40
CA VAL A 8 -1.13 -2.93 -36.30
C VAL A 8 -2.07 -3.96 -35.66
N PHE A 9 -1.59 -4.65 -34.63
CA PHE A 9 -2.49 -5.28 -33.65
C PHE A 9 -2.64 -4.34 -32.47
N ILE A 10 -3.76 -3.64 -32.54
CA ILE A 10 -4.44 -2.81 -31.58
C ILE A 10 -4.21 -3.27 -30.13
N LEU A 11 -3.87 -2.30 -29.28
CA LEU A 11 -3.97 -2.34 -27.82
C LEU A 11 -5.31 -2.95 -27.38
N ILE A 12 -5.29 -4.20 -26.95
CA ILE A 12 -6.33 -4.76 -26.09
C ILE A 12 -5.63 -5.20 -24.80
N PHE A 13 -5.22 -4.22 -24.00
CA PHE A 13 -5.07 -4.49 -22.57
C PHE A 13 -6.49 -4.65 -22.05
N SER A 14 -6.93 -5.90 -21.99
CA SER A 14 -8.21 -6.30 -21.43
C SER A 14 -8.44 -5.55 -20.13
N ILE A 15 -9.55 -4.82 -20.14
CA ILE A 15 -10.22 -4.28 -18.98
C ILE A 15 -10.42 -5.46 -18.01
N ASN A 16 -9.53 -5.62 -17.03
CA ASN A 16 -9.87 -6.31 -15.80
C ASN A 16 -10.54 -5.27 -14.89
N THR A 17 -11.82 -5.03 -15.15
CA THR A 17 -12.73 -4.50 -14.14
C THR A 17 -12.86 -5.52 -13.03
N VAL A 18 -12.06 -5.39 -11.96
CA VAL A 18 -12.51 -5.72 -10.61
C VAL A 18 -11.92 -4.70 -9.62
N PHE A 19 -12.40 -3.47 -9.68
CA PHE A 19 -12.47 -2.60 -8.50
C PHE A 19 -13.81 -1.88 -8.49
N GLY A 20 -14.87 -2.68 -8.63
CA GLY A 20 -16.24 -2.26 -8.47
C GLY A 20 -16.85 -2.93 -7.25
N GLN A 21 -16.37 -2.59 -6.06
CA GLN A 21 -17.15 -2.71 -4.83
C GLN A 21 -16.98 -1.43 -4.03
N ASN A 22 -18.05 -0.64 -3.92
CA ASN A 22 -18.17 0.40 -2.91
C ASN A 22 -18.36 -0.28 -1.55
N ASP A 23 -17.34 -1.00 -1.10
CA ASP A 23 -17.33 -1.59 0.22
C ASP A 23 -16.96 -0.50 1.22
N ASN A 24 -17.96 0.03 1.91
CA ASN A 24 -17.80 0.97 3.03
C ASN A 24 -17.22 0.28 4.28
N ASN A 25 -16.50 -0.82 4.12
CA ASN A 25 -15.87 -1.56 5.20
C ASN A 25 -14.61 -0.81 5.70
N SER A 26 -14.20 -1.13 6.93
CA SER A 26 -13.10 -0.45 7.63
C SER A 26 -11.78 -0.51 6.85
N TYR A 27 -11.53 -1.64 6.17
CA TYR A 27 -10.30 -1.87 5.42
C TYR A 27 -10.23 -0.99 4.18
N THR A 28 -11.30 -0.90 3.38
CA THR A 28 -11.36 0.00 2.22
C THR A 28 -11.12 1.45 2.60
N LYS A 29 -11.63 1.90 3.75
CA LYS A 29 -11.38 3.26 4.27
C LYS A 29 -9.90 3.46 4.62
N ALA A 30 -9.29 2.50 5.31
CA ALA A 30 -7.87 2.53 5.64
C ALA A 30 -6.98 2.52 4.38
N GLU A 31 -7.34 1.73 3.36
CA GLU A 31 -6.64 1.71 2.07
C GLU A 31 -6.70 3.05 1.33
N LYS A 32 -7.86 3.74 1.37
CA LYS A 32 -7.98 5.09 0.80
C LYS A 32 -7.12 6.10 1.56
N GLU A 33 -7.10 6.03 2.90
CA GLU A 33 -6.31 6.94 3.73
C GLU A 33 -4.80 6.75 3.51
N ILE A 34 -4.29 5.51 3.55
CA ILE A 34 -2.85 5.26 3.37
C ILE A 34 -2.37 5.71 1.99
N ASN A 35 -3.17 5.49 0.94
CA ASN A 35 -2.85 5.97 -0.41
C ASN A 35 -2.83 7.50 -0.48
N THR A 36 -3.81 8.15 0.14
CA THR A 36 -3.86 9.63 0.19
C THR A 36 -2.63 10.21 0.90
N ILE A 37 -2.24 9.65 2.05
CA ILE A 37 -1.06 10.07 2.81
C ILE A 37 0.21 9.83 2.00
N TYR A 38 0.35 8.65 1.42
CA TYR A 38 1.51 8.30 0.59
C TYR A 38 1.68 9.28 -0.58
N GLN A 39 0.61 9.63 -1.28
CA GLN A 39 0.66 10.62 -2.37
C GLN A 39 0.97 12.05 -1.89
N LYS A 40 0.56 12.43 -0.67
CA LYS A 40 0.98 13.70 -0.06
C LYS A 40 2.48 13.71 0.19
N ILE A 41 3.04 12.63 0.76
CA ILE A 41 4.49 12.52 1.01
C ILE A 41 5.28 12.59 -0.30
N LEU A 42 4.86 11.88 -1.35
CA LEU A 42 5.54 11.93 -2.65
C LEU A 42 5.57 13.34 -3.27
N ARG A 43 4.52 14.15 -3.06
CA ARG A 43 4.47 15.53 -3.53
C ARG A 43 5.36 16.45 -2.72
N GLU A 44 5.29 16.34 -1.40
CA GLU A 44 6.06 17.18 -0.47
C GLU A 44 7.57 16.96 -0.60
N TYR A 45 8.00 15.71 -0.76
CA TYR A 45 9.41 15.35 -0.92
C TYR A 45 9.82 15.20 -2.40
N SER A 46 9.09 15.82 -3.33
CA SER A 46 9.25 15.62 -4.78
C SER A 46 10.66 15.92 -5.32
N SER A 47 11.43 16.78 -4.64
CA SER A 47 12.82 17.10 -4.98
C SER A 47 13.83 16.05 -4.49
N ASP A 48 13.55 15.33 -3.41
CA ASP A 48 14.43 14.30 -2.85
C ASP A 48 14.18 12.94 -3.52
N LYS A 49 14.87 12.71 -4.64
CA LYS A 49 14.74 11.48 -5.43
C LYS A 49 15.25 10.24 -4.70
N ALA A 50 16.28 10.39 -3.86
CA ALA A 50 16.85 9.27 -3.11
C ALA A 50 15.86 8.80 -2.04
N PHE A 51 15.29 9.73 -1.28
CA PHE A 51 14.22 9.45 -0.33
C PHE A 51 13.01 8.79 -1.01
N ILE A 52 12.49 9.36 -2.10
CA ILE A 52 11.32 8.80 -2.80
C ILE A 52 11.58 7.37 -3.27
N LYS A 53 12.76 7.08 -3.83
CA LYS A 53 13.14 5.73 -4.25
C LYS A 53 13.05 4.75 -3.07
N ASN A 54 13.57 5.14 -1.91
CA ASN A 54 13.58 4.31 -0.72
C ASN A 54 12.18 4.18 -0.10
N LEU A 55 11.40 5.27 -0.02
CA LEU A 55 10.03 5.24 0.46
C LEU A 55 9.17 4.27 -0.37
N LYS A 56 9.28 4.32 -1.70
CA LYS A 56 8.63 3.36 -2.62
C LYS A 56 9.04 1.92 -2.33
N ALA A 57 10.31 1.67 -2.05
CA ALA A 57 10.78 0.34 -1.68
C ALA A 57 10.17 -0.11 -0.34
N THR A 58 10.18 0.74 0.69
CA THR A 58 9.59 0.41 2.00
C THR A 58 8.09 0.10 1.89
N GLN A 59 7.35 0.86 1.07
CA GLN A 59 5.90 0.67 0.93
C GLN A 59 5.58 -0.64 0.20
N ARG A 60 6.36 -1.03 -0.81
CA ARG A 60 6.22 -2.33 -1.48
C ARG A 60 6.48 -3.49 -0.52
N ILE A 61 7.55 -3.40 0.28
CA ILE A 61 7.90 -4.41 1.27
C ILE A 61 6.81 -4.49 2.36
N TRP A 62 6.28 -3.35 2.80
CA TRP A 62 5.21 -3.33 3.79
C TRP A 62 3.94 -4.06 3.30
N ILE A 63 3.57 -3.94 2.02
CA ILE A 63 2.45 -4.71 1.45
C ILE A 63 2.72 -6.22 1.54
N GLN A 64 3.94 -6.65 1.19
CA GLN A 64 4.34 -8.06 1.30
C GLN A 64 4.32 -8.54 2.76
N PHE A 65 4.81 -7.73 3.69
CA PHE A 65 4.75 -8.00 5.13
C PHE A 65 3.30 -8.16 5.62
N ARG A 66 2.40 -7.23 5.27
CA ARG A 66 0.98 -7.30 5.65
C ARG A 66 0.33 -8.60 5.15
N ASP A 67 0.60 -8.96 3.89
CA ASP A 67 0.04 -10.18 3.30
C ASP A 67 0.66 -11.45 3.92
N ALA A 68 1.93 -11.41 4.31
CA ALA A 68 2.60 -12.47 5.06
C ALA A 68 2.04 -12.61 6.49
N GLU A 69 1.75 -11.51 7.19
CA GLU A 69 1.11 -11.50 8.51
C GLU A 69 -0.27 -12.13 8.48
N VAL A 70 -1.07 -11.87 7.43
CA VAL A 70 -2.36 -12.55 7.23
C VAL A 70 -2.16 -14.06 7.11
N LYS A 71 -1.18 -14.50 6.30
CA LYS A 71 -0.88 -15.93 6.13
C LYS A 71 -0.31 -16.58 7.39
N ALA A 72 0.47 -15.85 8.19
CA ALA A 72 1.00 -16.34 9.45
C ALA A 72 -0.12 -16.52 10.49
N ARG A 73 -1.07 -15.57 10.54
CA ARG A 73 -2.22 -15.63 11.45
C ARG A 73 -3.27 -16.64 11.02
N TYR A 74 -3.44 -16.81 9.72
CA TYR A 74 -4.35 -17.77 9.11
C TYR A 74 -3.61 -18.61 8.07
N PRO A 75 -2.82 -19.60 8.50
CA PRO A 75 -2.15 -20.52 7.59
C PRO A 75 -3.16 -21.22 6.67
N ASN A 76 -2.71 -21.62 5.49
CA ASN A 76 -3.53 -22.38 4.56
C ASN A 76 -4.01 -23.68 5.23
N GLN A 77 -5.32 -23.91 5.20
CA GLN A 77 -5.99 -25.06 5.79
C GLN A 77 -7.03 -25.62 4.81
N THR A 78 -7.73 -26.68 5.21
CA THR A 78 -8.88 -27.18 4.47
C THR A 78 -9.97 -26.11 4.32
N SER A 79 -10.75 -26.21 3.25
CA SER A 79 -11.83 -25.25 2.98
C SER A 79 -12.80 -25.19 4.16
N GLY A 80 -13.17 -23.98 4.58
CA GLY A 80 -14.09 -23.75 5.69
C GLY A 80 -13.48 -23.87 7.09
N TYR A 81 -12.19 -24.19 7.24
CA TYR A 81 -11.54 -24.37 8.55
C TYR A 81 -11.76 -23.21 9.52
N TYR A 82 -11.67 -21.96 9.05
CA TYR A 82 -11.87 -20.76 9.87
C TYR A 82 -13.32 -20.27 9.93
N GLY A 83 -14.26 -21.01 9.32
CA GLY A 83 -15.68 -20.67 9.28
C GLY A 83 -16.02 -19.43 8.44
N SER A 84 -17.30 -19.06 8.47
CA SER A 84 -17.86 -17.93 7.69
C SER A 84 -17.37 -16.55 8.16
N VAL A 85 -16.84 -16.45 9.38
CA VAL A 85 -16.30 -15.19 9.95
C VAL A 85 -14.91 -14.83 9.38
N TYR A 86 -14.24 -15.79 8.72
CA TYR A 86 -12.87 -15.61 8.23
C TYR A 86 -12.62 -14.33 7.40
N PRO A 87 -13.47 -13.94 6.42
CA PRO A 87 -13.25 -12.72 5.67
C PRO A 87 -13.24 -11.45 6.53
N GLU A 88 -14.10 -11.40 7.55
CA GLU A 88 -14.18 -10.28 8.49
C GLU A 88 -12.93 -10.22 9.38
N CYS A 89 -12.47 -11.38 9.87
CA CYS A 89 -11.24 -11.48 10.65
C CYS A 89 -9.99 -11.04 9.85
N VAL A 90 -9.90 -11.40 8.57
CA VAL A 90 -8.82 -10.95 7.66
C VAL A 90 -8.93 -9.44 7.40
N SER A 91 -10.13 -8.94 7.14
CA SER A 91 -10.38 -7.51 6.95
C SER A 91 -9.91 -6.69 8.16
N ASN A 92 -10.29 -7.12 9.38
CA ASN A 92 -9.90 -6.44 10.61
C ASN A 92 -8.38 -6.42 10.84
N LEU A 93 -7.69 -7.55 10.59
CA LEU A 93 -6.23 -7.59 10.67
C LEU A 93 -5.58 -6.63 9.67
N LYS A 94 -6.04 -6.64 8.42
CA LYS A 94 -5.49 -5.74 7.39
C LYS A 94 -5.76 -4.27 7.73
N THR A 95 -6.93 -3.94 8.27
CA THR A 95 -7.27 -2.60 8.78
C THR A 95 -6.29 -2.17 9.87
N GLN A 96 -6.06 -3.02 10.87
CA GLN A 96 -5.14 -2.73 11.96
C GLN A 96 -3.73 -2.41 11.44
N LEU A 97 -3.14 -3.31 10.65
CA LEU A 97 -1.79 -3.14 10.10
C LEU A 97 -1.67 -1.89 9.22
N THR A 98 -2.74 -1.57 8.48
CA THR A 98 -2.80 -0.35 7.64
C THR A 98 -2.83 0.90 8.50
N ASN A 99 -3.60 0.93 9.58
CA ASN A 99 -3.66 2.04 10.52
C ASN A 99 -2.32 2.26 11.24
N GLU A 100 -1.62 1.19 11.60
CA GLU A 100 -0.26 1.26 12.15
C GLU A 100 0.72 1.89 11.15
N ARG A 101 0.68 1.43 9.89
CA ARG A 101 1.52 2.02 8.84
C ARG A 101 1.20 3.48 8.60
N ILE A 102 -0.08 3.86 8.57
CA ILE A 102 -0.53 5.25 8.46
C ILE A 102 0.13 6.12 9.55
N LYS A 103 0.15 5.66 10.81
CA LYS A 103 0.81 6.39 11.91
C LYS A 103 2.30 6.62 11.61
N THR A 104 3.01 5.60 11.15
CA THR A 104 4.44 5.75 10.78
C THR A 104 4.65 6.68 9.59
N LEU A 105 3.71 6.72 8.63
CA LEU A 105 3.80 7.59 7.46
C LEU A 105 3.48 9.05 7.80
N LYS A 106 2.59 9.30 8.77
CA LYS A 106 2.22 10.67 9.18
C LYS A 106 3.41 11.48 9.71
N VAL A 107 4.45 10.83 10.25
CA VAL A 107 5.69 11.50 10.68
C VAL A 107 6.32 12.33 9.56
N TRP A 108 6.31 11.83 8.31
CA TRP A 108 6.85 12.56 7.16
C TRP A 108 6.08 13.84 6.82
N LEU A 109 4.79 13.90 7.18
CA LEU A 109 3.90 15.04 6.93
C LEU A 109 3.78 15.99 8.12
N VAL A 110 3.93 15.49 9.35
CA VAL A 110 3.88 16.30 10.56
C VAL A 110 5.25 16.93 10.81
N GLY A 111 6.33 16.20 10.54
CA GLY A 111 7.68 16.59 10.92
C GLY A 111 7.99 16.29 12.38
N ILE A 112 9.24 16.55 12.74
CA ILE A 112 9.80 16.33 14.09
C ILE A 112 10.36 17.64 14.65
N GLU A 113 10.51 17.71 15.96
CA GLU A 113 11.12 18.88 16.62
C GLU A 113 12.58 19.08 16.16
N GLU A 114 13.06 20.32 16.27
CA GLU A 114 14.49 20.60 16.15
C GLU A 114 15.29 19.93 17.28
N GLY A 115 16.57 19.63 17.02
CA GLY A 115 17.46 19.01 18.00
C GLY A 115 17.52 17.47 17.98
N ASP A 116 16.55 16.79 17.36
CA ASP A 116 16.71 15.35 17.08
C ASP A 116 17.73 15.15 15.94
N VAL A 117 18.91 14.63 16.27
CA VAL A 117 19.99 14.37 15.30
C VAL A 117 19.80 13.05 14.54
N CYS A 118 18.93 12.18 15.02
CA CYS A 118 18.57 10.89 14.41
C CYS A 118 17.38 11.00 13.45
N ALA A 119 16.89 12.21 13.21
CA ALA A 119 15.82 12.61 12.31
C ALA A 119 15.86 12.03 10.89
N GLY A 120 17.07 11.82 10.36
CA GLY A 120 17.28 11.49 8.95
C GLY A 120 16.62 12.51 8.01
N SER A 121 15.96 12.02 6.97
CA SER A 121 15.29 12.85 5.95
C SER A 121 13.94 13.44 6.40
N VAL A 122 13.47 13.20 7.63
CA VAL A 122 12.17 13.73 8.08
C VAL A 122 12.25 15.25 8.19
N LYS A 123 11.26 15.96 7.63
CA LYS A 123 11.19 17.42 7.75
C LYS A 123 11.08 17.87 9.22
N ARG A 124 11.55 19.08 9.52
CA ARG A 124 11.33 19.70 10.82
C ARG A 124 9.94 20.32 10.90
N LYS A 125 9.37 20.33 12.10
CA LYS A 125 8.23 21.20 12.40
C LYS A 125 8.71 22.65 12.30
N ASN A 126 7.90 23.47 11.65
CA ASN A 126 8.07 24.91 11.71
C ASN A 126 7.69 25.44 13.09
#